data_AF-Q0BSE2-F1
#
_entry.id   AF-Q0BSE2-F1
#
_cell.length_a   1.000
_cell.length_b   1.000
_cell.length_c   1.000
_cell.angle_alpha   90.00
_cell.angle_beta   90.00
_cell.angle_gamma   90.00
#
_symmetry.space_group_name_H-M   'P 1'
#
loop_
_entity.id
_entity.type
_entity.pdbx_description
1 polymer ?
#
loop_
_entity_poly.entity_id
_entity_poly.type
_entity_poly.pdbx_seq_one_letter_code
_entity_poly.pdbx_strand_id
1 'polypeptide(L)' 'MSLTGRIESLRDRHAALENKIAQEDNRPRPDEDTLTRLKLEKLKLKEELDRLQQDHGEQA' A
#
# COMPACT_ATOMS: atom_id res chain seq x y z
N MET A 1 5.56 -9.12 -19.06
CA MET A 1 4.83 -8.84 -17.81
C MET A 1 4.22 -7.47 -17.94
N SER A 2 2.89 -7.40 -18.05
CA SER A 2 2.17 -6.14 -18.29
C SER A 2 2.18 -5.25 -17.05
N LEU A 3 2.20 -3.93 -17.24
CA LEU A 3 2.11 -2.94 -16.16
C LEU A 3 0.89 -3.19 -15.24
N THR A 4 -0.22 -3.66 -15.81
CA THR A 4 -1.42 -4.09 -15.08
C THR A 4 -1.11 -5.11 -13.99
N GLY A 5 -0.31 -6.16 -14.29
CA GLY A 5 0.06 -7.17 -13.29
C GLY A 5 0.97 -6.62 -12.19
N ARG A 6 1.74 -5.56 -12.49
CA ARG A 6 2.56 -4.86 -11.49
C ARG A 6 1.72 -3.99 -10.57
N ILE A 7 0.70 -3.31 -11.11
CA ILE A 7 -0.31 -2.57 -10.35
C ILE A 7 -1.10 -3.51 -9.43
N GLU A 8 -1.54 -4.66 -9.94
CA GLU A 8 -2.26 -5.66 -9.14
C GLU A 8 -1.39 -6.20 -7.98
N SER A 9 -0.13 -6.53 -8.26
CA SER A 9 0.82 -6.97 -7.23
C SER A 9 1.09 -5.89 -6.16
N LEU A 10 1.16 -4.62 -6.56
CA LEU A 10 1.30 -3.49 -5.64
C LEU A 10 0.03 -3.27 -4.81
N ARG A 11 -1.16 -3.42 -5.40
CA ARG A 11 -2.44 -3.38 -4.68
C ARG A 11 -2.53 -4.47 -3.63
N ASP A 12 -2.10 -5.68 -3.97
CA ASP A 12 -2.10 -6.82 -3.03
C ASP A 12 -1.16 -6.55 -1.83
N ARG A 13 0.05 -6.04 -2.11
CA ARG A 13 0.99 -5.59 -1.06
C ARG A 13 0.40 -4.46 -0.20
N HIS A 14 -0.29 -3.50 -0.80
CA HIS A 14 -0.95 -2.42 -0.07
C HIS A 14 -2.04 -2.96 0.86
N ALA A 15 -2.88 -3.87 0.37
CA ALA A 15 -3.92 -4.52 1.17
C ALA A 15 -3.34 -5.34 2.34
N ALA A 16 -2.23 -6.05 2.11
CA ALA A 16 -1.52 -6.77 3.16
C ALA A 16 -0.94 -5.84 4.25
N LEU A 17 -0.39 -4.68 3.84
CA LEU A 17 0.08 -3.63 4.75
C LEU A 17 -1.05 -3.02 5.57
N GLU A 18 -2.19 -2.73 4.94
CA GLU A 18 -3.39 -2.25 5.65
C GLU A 18 -3.90 -3.27 6.67
N ASN A 19 -3.91 -4.55 6.30
CA ASN A 19 -4.35 -5.60 7.20
C ASN A 19 -3.42 -5.71 8.42
N LYS A 20 -2.09 -5.63 8.22
CA LYS A 20 -1.11 -5.57 9.32
C LYS A 20 -1.35 -4.38 10.24
N ILE A 21 -1.56 -3.19 9.67
CA ILE A 21 -1.91 -1.98 10.44
C ILE A 21 -3.16 -2.23 11.27
N ALA A 22 -4.23 -2.76 10.67
CA ALA A 22 -5.49 -3.01 11.36
C ALA A 22 -5.35 -4.06 12.46
N GLN A 23 -4.53 -5.10 12.25
CA GLN A 23 -4.24 -6.12 13.27
C GLN A 23 -3.43 -5.55 14.44
N GLU A 24 -2.45 -4.71 14.17
CA GLU A 24 -1.65 -4.03 15.20
C GLU A 24 -2.44 -2.98 15.96
N ASP A 25 -3.31 -2.24 15.28
CA ASP A 25 -4.22 -1.25 15.87
C ASP A 25 -5.27 -1.91 16.78
N ASN A 26 -5.75 -3.11 16.42
CA ASN A 26 -6.66 -3.91 17.25
C ASN A 26 -5.98 -4.56 18.47
N ARG A 27 -4.64 -4.51 18.58
CA ARG A 27 -3.98 -5.06 19.77
C ARG A 27 -4.22 -4.14 20.96
N PRO A 28 -4.43 -4.70 22.16
CA PRO A 28 -4.59 -3.92 23.39
C PRO A 28 -3.33 -3.11 23.75
N ARG A 29 -2.19 -3.40 23.11
CA ARG A 29 -0.96 -2.61 23.18
C ARG A 29 -0.45 -2.39 21.76
N PRO A 30 -0.93 -1.34 21.07
CA PRO A 30 -0.48 -1.03 19.72
C PRO A 30 0.97 -0.53 19.77
N ASP A 31 1.84 -1.10 18.94
CA ASP A 31 3.19 -0.58 18.72
C ASP A 31 3.08 0.64 17.80
N GLU A 32 3.01 1.84 18.39
CA GLU A 32 2.85 3.09 17.65
C GLU A 32 3.98 3.34 16.64
N ASP A 33 5.21 2.90 16.93
CA ASP A 33 6.35 3.00 16.02
C ASP A 33 6.15 2.12 14.77
N THR A 34 5.66 0.89 14.96
CA THR A 34 5.36 -0.04 13.88
C THR A 34 4.16 0.47 13.06
N LEU A 35 3.09 0.93 13.71
CA LEU A 35 1.95 1.57 13.05
C LEU A 35 2.39 2.78 12.22
N THR A 36 3.29 3.61 12.73
CA THR A 36 3.80 4.78 12.03
C THR A 36 4.63 4.39 10.81
N ARG A 37 5.54 3.41 10.94
CA ARG A 37 6.29 2.86 9.80
C ARG A 37 5.38 2.25 8.75
N LEU A 38 4.40 1.45 9.16
CA LEU A 38 3.45 0.81 8.24
C LEU A 38 2.56 1.85 7.53
N LYS A 39 2.08 2.89 8.24
CA LYS A 39 1.32 4.00 7.63
C LYS A 39 2.15 4.77 6.60
N LEU A 40 3.43 5.02 6.89
CA LEU A 40 4.35 5.66 5.94
C LEU A 40 4.61 4.77 4.72
N GLU A 41 4.81 3.47 4.92
CA GLU A 41 5.03 2.51 3.84
C GLU A 41 3.77 2.37 2.97
N LYS A 42 2.59 2.32 3.59
CA LYS A 42 1.29 2.39 2.91
C LYS A 42 1.16 3.66 2.08
N LEU A 43 1.53 4.82 2.63
CA LEU A 43 1.45 6.10 1.92
C LEU A 43 2.34 6.07 0.66
N LYS A 44 3.59 5.62 0.79
CA LYS A 44 4.50 5.47 -0.35
C LYS A 44 3.97 4.51 -1.41
N LEU A 45 3.42 3.37 -0.99
CA LEU A 45 2.83 2.40 -1.92
C LEU A 45 1.62 2.97 -2.64
N LYS A 46 0.80 3.76 -1.95
CA LYS A 46 -0.34 4.45 -2.53
C LYS A 46 0.10 5.50 -3.54
N GLU A 47 1.14 6.30 -3.25
CA GLU A 47 1.69 7.26 -4.19
C GLU A 47 2.31 6.59 -5.42
N GLU A 48 3.01 5.46 -5.24
CA GLU A 48 3.56 4.69 -6.35
C GLU A 48 2.46 4.07 -7.22
N LEU A 49 1.40 3.53 -6.60
CA LEU A 49 0.21 3.07 -7.31
C LEU A 49 -0.49 4.19 -8.08
N ASP A 50 -0.68 5.35 -7.44
CA ASP A 50 -1.33 6.51 -8.04
C ASP A 50 -0.53 6.99 -9.25
N ARG A 51 0.80 7.13 -9.12
CA ARG A 51 1.70 7.44 -10.24
C ARG A 51 1.60 6.42 -11.38
N LEU A 52 1.62 5.13 -11.07
CA LEU A 52 1.51 4.07 -12.08
C LEU A 52 0.14 4.05 -12.75
N GLN A 53 -0.93 4.38 -12.01
CA GLN A 53 -2.27 4.52 -12.57
C GLN A 53 -2.42 5.76 -13.44
N GLN A 54 -1.83 6.88 -13.04
CA GLN A 54 -1.81 8.13 -13.82
C GLN A 54 -1.05 7.94 -15.13
N ASP A 55 0.15 7.35 -15.08
CA ASP A 55 0.99 7.08 -16.25
C ASP A 55 0.29 6.15 -17.27
N HIS A 56 -0.45 5.14 -16.79
CA HIS A 56 -1.21 4.26 -17.68
C HIS A 56 -2.43 4.94 -18.31
N GLY A 57 -3.05 5.90 -17.61
CA GLY A 57 -4.22 6.65 -18.11
C GLY A 57 -3.91 7.58 -19.29
N GLU A 58 -2.65 7.95 -19.50
CA GLU A 58 -2.20 8.81 -20.60
C GLU A 58 -1.90 8.04 -21.90
N GLN A 59 -2.00 6.70 -21.88
CA GLN A 59 -1.74 5.84 -23.06
C GLN A 59 -3.01 5.32 -23.76
N ALA A 60 -4.20 5.81 -23.39
CA ALA A 60 -5.50 5.39 -23.94
C ALA A 60 -6.04 6.38 -24.99
#